data_AF-A0A3D1CHC2-F1
#
_entry.id   AF-A0A3D1CHC2-F1
#
_cell.length_a   1.000
_cell.length_b   1.000
_cell.length_c   1.000
_cell.angle_alpha   90.00
_cell.angle_beta   90.00
_cell.angle_gamma   90.00
#
_symmetry.space_group_name_H-M   'P 1'
#
loop_
_entity.id
_entity.type
_entity.pdbx_description
1 polymer ?
#
loop_
_entity_poly.entity_id
_entity_poly.type
_entity_poly.pdbx_seq_one_letter_code
_entity_poly.pdbx_strand_id
1 'polypeptide(L)'
;RAALTHTANNHYQIYHKMTELIKLRMEQPAFHPNATQFTLQLGDTLFGFWRQSIDRHQSIFCIFNISDQPQTLRVADLNLVATDEWHDLISGRATDSWQSEIQLTPYQCVWLSNR
;
A
#
# COMPACT_ATOMS: atom_id res chain seq x y z
N ARG A 1 -0.59 8.10 -28.94
CA ARG A 1 -0.71 6.64 -29.17
C ARG A 1 0.65 5.95 -29.37
N ALA A 2 1.58 6.48 -30.17
CA ALA A 2 2.90 5.87 -30.41
C ALA A 2 3.81 5.74 -29.16
N ALA A 3 3.62 6.57 -28.13
CA ALA A 3 4.42 6.51 -26.91
C ALA A 3 4.13 5.28 -26.01
N LEU A 4 3.02 4.56 -26.26
CA LEU A 4 2.57 3.41 -25.47
C LEU A 4 2.89 2.07 -26.14
N THR A 5 3.59 2.06 -27.28
CA THR A 5 3.88 0.82 -28.03
C THR A 5 5.29 0.29 -27.81
N HIS A 6 6.16 1.06 -27.13
CA HIS A 6 7.55 0.68 -26.88
C HIS A 6 7.75 0.32 -25.40
N THR A 7 8.01 -0.96 -25.15
CA THR A 7 8.13 -1.55 -23.80
C THR A 7 9.27 -0.97 -22.96
N ALA A 8 10.30 -0.40 -23.60
CA ALA A 8 11.43 0.26 -22.95
C ALA A 8 11.21 1.76 -22.65
N ASN A 9 10.06 2.33 -23.01
CA ASN A 9 9.75 3.73 -22.73
C ASN A 9 9.19 3.89 -21.31
N ASN A 10 9.64 4.90 -20.56
CA ASN A 10 9.09 5.26 -19.25
C ASN A 10 7.57 5.40 -19.28
N HIS A 11 6.99 5.95 -20.35
CA HIS A 11 5.54 6.07 -20.49
C HIS A 11 4.80 4.73 -20.51
N TYR A 12 5.39 3.70 -21.14
CA TYR A 12 4.82 2.35 -21.13
C TYR A 12 4.83 1.78 -19.71
N GLN A 13 5.97 1.84 -19.03
CA GLN A 13 6.11 1.30 -17.67
C GLN A 13 5.16 1.98 -16.69
N ILE A 14 5.10 3.31 -16.70
CA ILE A 14 4.19 4.10 -15.84
C ILE A 14 2.74 3.73 -16.12
N TYR A 15 2.33 3.72 -17.40
CA TYR A 15 0.95 3.40 -17.79
C TYR A 15 0.54 2.01 -17.30
N HIS A 16 1.40 1.01 -17.50
CA HIS A 16 1.11 -0.37 -17.08
C HIS A 16 1.06 -0.49 -15.56
N LYS A 17 2.01 0.09 -14.83
CA LYS A 17 2.02 0.07 -13.36
C LYS A 17 0.81 0.78 -12.75
N MET A 18 0.44 1.95 -13.26
CA MET A 18 -0.78 2.63 -12.82
C MET A 18 -2.04 1.81 -13.12
N THR A 19 -2.11 1.19 -14.30
CA THR A 19 -3.25 0.34 -14.66
C THR A 19 -3.35 -0.89 -13.76
N GLU A 20 -2.23 -1.52 -13.42
CA GLU A 20 -2.15 -2.62 -12.44
C GLU A 20 -2.67 -2.17 -11.07
N LEU A 21 -2.22 -1.03 -10.55
CA LEU A 21 -2.69 -0.50 -9.26
C LEU A 21 -4.18 -0.16 -9.27
N ILE A 22 -4.72 0.37 -10.38
CA ILE A 22 -6.16 0.64 -10.50
C ILE A 22 -6.95 -0.67 -10.47
N LYS A 23 -6.51 -1.71 -11.20
CA LYS A 23 -7.14 -3.03 -11.17
C LYS A 23 -7.12 -3.62 -9.76
N LEU A 24 -5.95 -3.63 -9.12
CA LEU A 24 -5.78 -4.09 -7.76
C LEU A 24 -6.71 -3.34 -6.80
N ARG A 25 -6.82 -2.02 -6.93
CA ARG A 25 -7.73 -1.19 -6.11
C ARG A 25 -9.20 -1.58 -6.29
N MET A 26 -9.63 -1.86 -7.52
CA MET A 26 -11.02 -2.24 -7.80
C MET A 26 -11.41 -3.57 -7.15
N GLU A 27 -10.44 -4.45 -6.92
CA GLU A 27 -10.65 -5.76 -6.30
C GLU A 27 -10.82 -5.70 -4.78
N GLN A 28 -10.49 -4.58 -4.13
CA GLN A 28 -10.52 -4.49 -2.65
C GLN A 28 -11.80 -3.83 -2.13
N PRO A 29 -12.64 -4.54 -1.35
CA PRO A 29 -13.80 -3.96 -0.67
C PRO A 29 -13.50 -2.74 0.20
N ALA A 30 -12.31 -2.68 0.82
CA ALA A 30 -11.90 -1.55 1.65
C ALA A 30 -11.73 -0.23 0.86
N PHE A 31 -11.62 -0.27 -0.47
CA PHE A 31 -11.57 0.92 -1.32
C PHE A 31 -12.94 1.42 -1.81
N HIS A 32 -14.04 0.82 -1.37
CA HIS A 32 -15.38 1.34 -1.62
C HIS A 32 -15.51 2.81 -1.16
N PRO A 33 -16.18 3.71 -1.90
CA PRO A 33 -16.24 5.14 -1.56
C PRO A 33 -16.73 5.43 -0.13
N ASN A 34 -17.72 4.68 0.34
CA ASN A 34 -18.30 4.80 1.68
C ASN A 34 -17.59 3.98 2.76
N ALA A 35 -16.49 3.29 2.43
CA ALA A 35 -15.69 2.57 3.42
C ALA A 35 -15.00 3.56 4.36
N THR A 36 -14.87 3.15 5.63
CA THR A 36 -14.25 3.96 6.67
C THR A 36 -12.79 4.25 6.33
N GLN A 37 -12.32 5.46 6.63
CA GLN A 37 -10.92 5.87 6.49
C GLN A 37 -10.45 6.71 7.66
N PHE A 38 -9.21 6.47 8.12
CA PHE A 38 -8.51 7.31 9.08
C PHE A 38 -7.07 7.56 8.64
N THR A 39 -6.56 8.77 8.88
CA THR A 39 -5.15 9.10 8.64
C THR A 39 -4.28 8.61 9.80
N LEU A 40 -3.12 8.06 9.48
CA LEU A 40 -2.12 7.59 10.44
C LEU A 40 -1.12 8.72 10.73
N GLN A 41 -0.68 8.82 11.98
CA GLN A 41 0.34 9.79 12.40
C GLN A 41 1.71 9.11 12.37
N LEU A 42 2.41 9.17 11.23
CA LEU A 42 3.67 8.46 11.00
C LEU A 42 4.89 9.40 10.88
N GLY A 43 4.74 10.65 11.32
CA GLY A 43 5.74 11.70 11.18
C GLY A 43 5.66 12.44 9.84
N ASP A 44 6.75 13.12 9.47
CA ASP A 44 6.78 14.06 8.34
C ASP A 44 7.21 13.41 7.01
N THR A 45 7.83 12.23 7.05
CA THR A 45 8.41 11.55 5.87
C THR A 45 7.59 10.37 5.38
N LEU A 46 6.71 9.84 6.24
CA LEU A 46 5.77 8.78 5.92
C LEU A 46 4.34 9.31 5.97
N PHE A 47 3.63 9.20 4.86
CA PHE A 47 2.19 9.43 4.82
C PHE A 47 1.47 8.09 4.89
N GLY A 48 0.42 7.98 5.70
CA GLY A 48 -0.34 6.75 5.79
C GLY A 48 -1.80 6.97 6.11
N PHE A 49 -2.64 6.06 5.65
CA PHE A 49 -4.03 5.98 6.06
C PHE A 49 -4.47 4.52 6.15
N TRP A 50 -5.39 4.27 7.07
CA TRP A 50 -6.08 2.99 7.22
C TRP A 50 -7.47 3.08 6.61
N ARG A 51 -7.88 2.04 5.90
CA ARG A 51 -9.24 1.85 5.40
C ARG A 51 -9.81 0.53 5.89
N GLN A 52 -11.12 0.50 6.13
CA GLN A 52 -11.85 -0.71 6.50
C GLN A 52 -13.09 -0.85 5.64
N SER A 53 -13.28 -2.04 5.07
CA SER A 53 -14.48 -2.38 4.28
C SER A 53 -15.76 -2.18 5.10
N ILE A 54 -16.88 -1.96 4.41
CA ILE A 54 -18.16 -1.67 5.05
C ILE A 54 -18.60 -2.81 5.99
N ASP A 55 -18.34 -4.05 5.58
CA ASP A 55 -18.59 -5.27 6.35
C ASP A 55 -17.53 -5.55 7.43
N ARG A 56 -16.52 -4.68 7.57
CA ARG A 56 -15.42 -4.72 8.54
C ARG A 56 -14.51 -5.94 8.44
N HIS A 57 -14.60 -6.66 7.33
CA HIS A 57 -13.86 -7.89 7.11
C HIS A 57 -12.47 -7.70 6.52
N GLN A 58 -12.27 -6.62 5.75
CA GLN A 58 -10.98 -6.25 5.19
C GLN A 58 -10.52 -4.93 5.77
N SER A 59 -9.28 -4.90 6.25
CA SER A 59 -8.57 -3.70 6.63
C SER A 59 -7.34 -3.55 5.73
N ILE A 60 -7.09 -2.33 5.26
CA ILE A 60 -5.90 -2.01 4.45
C ILE A 60 -5.20 -0.80 5.07
N PHE A 61 -3.91 -0.95 5.38
CA PHE A 61 -3.01 0.15 5.70
C PHE A 61 -2.22 0.53 4.45
N CYS A 62 -2.50 1.73 3.92
CA CYS A 62 -1.77 2.29 2.80
C CYS A 62 -0.69 3.22 3.33
N ILE A 63 0.58 2.86 3.11
CA ILE A 63 1.75 3.61 3.58
C ILE A 63 2.58 4.07 2.40
N PHE A 64 3.02 5.32 2.44
CA PHE A 64 3.74 6.01 1.38
C PHE A 64 4.97 6.69 1.97
N ASN A 65 6.16 6.31 1.48
CA ASN A 65 7.34 7.13 1.68
C ASN A 65 7.26 8.34 0.75
N ILE A 66 7.12 9.54 1.30
CA ILE A 66 7.02 10.77 0.51
C ILE A 66 8.35 11.51 0.40
N SER A 67 9.43 10.89 0.87
CA SER A 67 10.80 11.42 0.80
C SER A 67 11.63 10.73 -0.28
N ASP A 68 12.74 11.37 -0.66
CA ASP A 68 13.77 10.81 -1.53
C ASP A 68 14.79 9.92 -0.79
N GLN A 69 14.58 9.67 0.51
CA GLN A 69 15.43 8.84 1.35
C GLN A 69 14.71 7.55 1.76
N PRO A 70 15.44 6.44 2.02
CA PRO A 70 14.86 5.28 2.67
C PRO A 70 14.26 5.65 4.04
N GLN A 71 13.09 5.10 4.35
CA GLN A 71 12.40 5.33 5.62
C GLN A 71 12.06 4.00 6.29
N THR A 72 12.14 3.98 7.61
CA THR A 72 11.77 2.82 8.42
C THR A 72 10.39 3.03 9.01
N LEU A 73 9.45 2.15 8.68
CA LEU A 73 8.13 2.08 9.29
C LEU A 73 8.17 1.07 10.43
N ARG A 74 7.88 1.49 11.66
CA ARG A 74 7.70 0.54 12.76
C ARG A 74 6.31 -0.06 12.68
N VAL A 75 6.21 -1.38 12.73
CA VAL A 75 4.93 -2.07 12.71
C VAL A 75 4.12 -1.75 13.96
N ALA A 76 4.78 -1.46 15.09
CA ALA A 76 4.11 -1.02 16.33
C ALA A 76 3.40 0.33 16.21
N ASP A 77 3.78 1.19 15.25
CA ASP A 77 3.09 2.45 14.98
C ASP A 77 1.79 2.22 14.18
N LEU A 78 1.62 1.00 13.65
CA LEU A 78 0.39 0.53 13.04
C LEU A 78 -0.41 -0.26 14.10
N ASN A 79 -1.70 0.04 14.22
CA ASN A 79 -2.61 -0.74 15.08
C ASN A 79 -3.03 -2.05 14.39
N LEU A 80 -2.07 -2.85 13.96
CA LEU A 80 -2.36 -4.13 13.30
C LEU A 80 -2.91 -5.12 14.32
N VAL A 81 -3.93 -5.86 13.89
CA VAL A 81 -4.48 -6.95 14.68
C VAL A 81 -3.51 -8.12 14.59
N ALA A 82 -2.90 -8.48 15.72
CA ALA A 82 -1.83 -9.49 15.78
C ALA A 82 -2.27 -10.91 15.39
N THR A 83 -3.58 -11.20 15.44
CA THR A 83 -4.15 -12.49 15.04
C THR A 83 -4.38 -12.64 13.54
N ASP A 84 -4.29 -11.55 12.79
CA ASP A 84 -4.49 -11.57 11.34
C ASP A 84 -3.15 -11.80 10.63
N GLU A 85 -3.18 -12.55 9.54
CA GLU A 85 -2.08 -12.61 8.59
C GLU A 85 -2.21 -11.44 7.62
N TRP A 86 -1.19 -10.60 7.55
CA TRP A 86 -1.18 -9.53 6.56
C TRP A 86 -0.17 -9.79 5.46
N HIS A 87 -0.38 -9.10 4.35
CA HIS A 87 0.49 -9.17 3.19
C HIS A 87 0.44 -7.84 2.44
N ASP A 88 1.49 -7.57 1.67
CA ASP A 88 1.51 -6.41 0.79
C ASP A 88 0.83 -6.73 -0.54
N LEU A 89 -0.31 -6.08 -0.80
CA LEU A 89 -1.06 -6.22 -2.03
C LEU A 89 -0.28 -5.77 -3.27
N ILE A 90 0.66 -4.83 -3.14
CA ILE A 90 1.39 -4.27 -4.29
C ILE A 90 2.49 -5.24 -4.75
N SER A 91 3.31 -5.75 -3.84
CA SER A 91 4.37 -6.70 -4.17
C SER A 91 3.90 -8.16 -4.21
N GLY A 92 2.72 -8.46 -3.66
CA GLY A 92 2.19 -9.81 -3.49
C GLY A 92 2.97 -10.65 -2.47
N ARG A 93 3.87 -10.04 -1.71
CA ARG A 93 4.67 -10.72 -0.70
C ARG A 93 3.89 -10.79 0.60
N ALA A 94 3.85 -11.98 1.20
CA ALA A 94 3.48 -12.11 2.59
C ALA A 94 4.45 -11.28 3.43
N THR A 95 3.95 -10.57 4.44
CA THR A 95 4.84 -10.06 5.46
C THR A 95 5.25 -11.26 6.31
N ASP A 96 6.36 -11.89 5.97
CA ASP A 96 6.94 -13.00 6.73
C ASP A 96 7.00 -12.59 8.21
N SER A 97 6.06 -13.10 9.02
CA SER A 97 5.96 -12.97 10.47
C SER A 97 6.63 -11.69 11.01
N TRP A 98 6.00 -10.54 10.77
CA TRP A 98 6.32 -9.21 11.29
C TRP A 98 7.72 -9.05 11.87
N GLN A 99 8.69 -8.81 10.99
CA GLN A 99 9.81 -7.97 11.39
C GLN A 99 9.23 -6.74 12.09
N SER A 100 9.79 -6.31 13.21
CA SER A 100 9.29 -5.15 13.98
C SER A 100 9.25 -3.86 13.15
N GLU A 101 9.92 -3.86 11.99
CA GLU A 101 10.13 -2.74 11.11
C GLU A 101 10.03 -3.17 9.64
N ILE A 102 9.49 -2.28 8.80
CA ILE A 102 9.43 -2.40 7.34
C ILE A 102 10.29 -1.29 6.75
N GLN A 103 11.25 -1.64 5.90
CA GLN A 103 12.07 -0.66 5.18
C GLN A 103 11.40 -0.27 3.87
N LEU A 104 11.10 1.02 3.69
CA LEU A 104 10.56 1.58 2.46
C LEU A 104 11.68 2.30 1.70
N THR A 105 11.86 1.96 0.43
CA THR A 105 12.74 2.71 -0.47
C THR A 105 12.14 4.09 -0.78
N PRO A 106 12.94 5.05 -1.31
CA PRO A 106 12.43 6.35 -1.74
C PRO A 106 11.19 6.22 -2.61
N TYR A 107 10.14 6.96 -2.28
CA TYR A 107 8.86 6.97 -3.01
C TYR A 107 8.10 5.63 -3.08
N GLN A 108 8.52 4.63 -2.31
CA GLN A 108 7.80 3.35 -2.24
C GLN A 108 6.46 3.52 -1.53
N CYS A 109 5.47 2.77 -2.01
CA CYS A 109 4.23 2.55 -1.30
C CYS A 109 4.03 1.07 -1.00
N VAL A 110 3.34 0.79 0.10
CA VAL A 110 3.00 -0.56 0.57
C VAL A 110 1.54 -0.55 1.00
N TRP A 111 0.77 -1.56 0.57
CA TRP A 111 -0.63 -1.72 0.96
C TRP A 111 -0.77 -3.01 1.75
N LEU A 112 -0.70 -2.91 3.08
CA LEU A 112 -0.84 -4.05 3.97
C LEU A 112 -2.32 -4.39 4.14
N SER A 113 -2.73 -5.57 3.70
CA SER A 113 -4.10 -6.07 3.83
C SER A 113 -4.13 -7.34 4.67
N ASN A 114 -5.19 -7.52 5.44
CA ASN A 114 -5.48 -8.78 6.13
C ASN A 114 -6.28 -9.79 5.27
N ARG A 115 -6.44 -9.50 3.97
CA ARG A 115 -7.13 -10.31 2.96
C ARG A 115 -6.62 -10.08 1.56
#